data_AF-A0A3L6D9K5-F1
#
_entry.id   AF-A0A3L6D9K5-F1
#
_cell.length_a   1.000
_cell.length_b   1.000
_cell.length_c   1.000
_cell.angle_alpha   90.00
_cell.angle_beta   90.00
_cell.angle_gamma   90.00
#
_symmetry.space_group_name_H-M   'P 1'
#
loop_
_entity.id
_entity.type
_entity.pdbx_description
1 polymer ?
#
loop_
_entity_poly.entity_id
_entity_poly.type
_entity_poly.pdbx_seq_one_letter_code
_entity_poly.pdbx_strand_id
1 'polypeptide(L)'
;MLRAYPFRVPARGVLPLAYVARAQGAPLGDAGSAAMDAALRDGVVPFRVDGEAQTRWKVAGIVGVDQWTRLSCQLRFFWPNGTVLPFRCISKSKLLFF
;
A
#
# COMPACT_ATOMS: atom_id res chain seq x y z
N MET A 1 -3.73 11.98 -1.75
CA MET A 1 -3.45 10.96 -0.71
C MET A 1 -4.76 10.28 -0.34
N LEU A 2 -4.80 8.95 -0.32
CA LEU A 2 -6.01 8.18 -0.01
C LEU A 2 -6.06 7.91 1.51
N ARG A 3 -7.22 8.11 2.14
CA ARG A 3 -7.41 7.90 3.59
C ARG A 3 -8.81 7.34 3.85
N ALA A 4 -8.89 6.30 4.68
CA ALA A 4 -10.16 5.76 5.15
C ALA A 4 -10.56 6.42 6.47
N TYR A 5 -11.87 6.47 6.71
CA TYR A 5 -12.44 6.77 8.02
C TYR A 5 -12.15 5.62 9.01
N PRO A 6 -12.22 5.84 10.33
CA PRO A 6 -12.06 4.76 11.30
C PRO A 6 -13.05 3.62 11.04
N PHE A 7 -12.56 2.39 11.00
CA PHE A 7 -13.34 1.18 10.80
C PHE A 7 -12.90 0.09 11.79
N ARG A 8 -13.73 -0.92 11.98
CA ARG A 8 -13.39 -2.11 12.77
C ARG A 8 -12.98 -3.26 11.86
N VAL A 9 -11.91 -3.94 12.22
CA VAL A 9 -11.50 -5.20 11.60
C VAL A 9 -11.84 -6.34 12.56
N PRO A 10 -12.52 -7.40 12.12
CA PRO A 10 -12.78 -8.57 12.96
C PRO A 10 -11.48 -9.22 13.44
N ALA A 11 -11.52 -9.89 14.60
CA ALA A 11 -10.37 -10.67 15.07
C ALA A 11 -9.99 -11.73 14.02
N ARG A 12 -8.71 -11.77 13.63
CA ARG A 12 -8.19 -12.63 12.55
C ARG A 12 -8.91 -12.45 11.20
N GLY A 13 -9.60 -11.33 11.01
CA GLY A 13 -10.31 -11.00 9.78
C GLY A 13 -9.49 -10.11 8.84
N VAL A 14 -10.02 -9.97 7.63
CA VAL A 14 -9.52 -9.05 6.61
C VAL A 14 -10.67 -8.14 6.20
N LEU A 15 -10.42 -6.82 6.13
CA LEU A 15 -11.37 -5.85 5.60
C LEU A 15 -10.75 -5.19 4.35
N PRO A 16 -11.27 -5.49 3.15
CA PRO A 16 -10.84 -4.81 1.93
C PRO A 16 -11.21 -3.32 1.98
N LEU A 17 -10.23 -2.45 1.73
CA LEU A 17 -10.47 -1.01 1.57
C LEU A 17 -10.61 -0.70 0.08
N ALA A 18 -11.84 -0.36 -0.33
CA ALA A 18 -12.17 -0.07 -1.72
C ALA A 18 -11.77 1.37 -2.10
N TYR A 19 -10.46 1.62 -2.22
CA TYR A 19 -9.98 2.88 -2.77
C TYR A 19 -10.06 2.88 -4.29
N VAL A 20 -10.66 3.93 -4.86
CA VAL A 20 -10.53 4.23 -6.29
C VAL A 20 -9.33 5.15 -6.48
N ALA A 21 -8.18 4.56 -6.80
CA ALA A 21 -7.00 5.33 -7.17
C ALA A 21 -7.15 5.79 -8.62
N ARG A 22 -7.39 7.09 -8.84
CA ARG A 22 -7.34 7.66 -10.19
C ARG A 22 -5.89 8.03 -10.50
N ALA A 23 -5.34 7.42 -11.54
CA ALA A 23 -4.07 7.86 -12.09
C ALA A 23 -4.27 9.25 -12.71
N GLN A 24 -3.67 10.26 -12.11
CA GLN A 24 -3.41 11.50 -12.82
C GLN A 24 -2.10 11.27 -13.56
N GLY A 25 -2.15 11.19 -14.89
CA GLY A 25 -0.94 11.03 -15.69
C GLY A 25 0.06 12.12 -15.31
N ALA A 26 1.28 11.71 -14.93
CA ALA A 26 2.36 12.63 -14.64
C ALA A 26 3.37 12.57 -15.79
N PRO A 27 3.92 13.71 -16.24
CA PRO A 27 4.96 13.70 -17.25
C PRO A 27 6.19 12.97 -16.70
N LEU A 28 6.63 11.94 -17.43
CA LEU A 28 7.89 11.27 -17.20
C LEU A 28 8.96 12.11 -17.90
N GLY A 29 9.91 12.69 -17.15
CA GLY A 29 11.10 13.30 -17.76
C GLY A 29 11.92 12.25 -18.51
N ASP A 30 12.98 12.65 -19.22
CA ASP A 30 13.74 11.78 -20.13
C ASP A 30 14.18 10.45 -19.51
N ALA A 31 14.71 10.48 -18.28
CA ALA A 31 15.10 9.28 -17.56
C ALA A 31 13.90 8.37 -17.21
N GLY A 32 12.76 8.96 -16.86
CA GLY A 32 11.53 8.23 -16.57
C GLY A 32 10.94 7.59 -17.82
N SER A 33 11.00 8.29 -18.95
CA SER A 33 10.55 7.78 -20.25
C SER A 33 11.42 6.61 -20.72
N ALA A 34 12.75 6.75 -20.65
CA ALA A 34 13.67 5.67 -20.99
C ALA A 34 13.50 4.43 -20.10
N ALA A 35 13.29 4.63 -18.79
CA ALA A 35 13.03 3.54 -17.85
C ALA A 35 11.67 2.85 -18.13
N MET A 36 10.65 3.63 -18.48
CA MET A 36 9.33 3.08 -18.85
C MET A 36 9.40 2.29 -20.15
N ASP A 37 10.12 2.78 -21.17
CA ASP A 37 10.30 2.06 -22.43
C ASP A 37 11.02 0.72 -22.24
N ALA A 38 11.99 0.66 -21.33
CA ALA A 38 12.65 -0.60 -20.96
C ALA A 38 11.67 -1.54 -20.24
N ALA A 39 10.93 -1.03 -19.24
CA ALA A 39 9.96 -1.82 -18.49
C ALA A 39 8.82 -2.38 -19.37
N LEU A 40 8.36 -1.61 -20.35
CA LEU A 40 7.37 -2.04 -21.34
C LEU A 40 7.92 -3.12 -22.27
N ARG A 41 9.17 -2.98 -22.73
CA ARG A 41 9.87 -4.01 -23.52
C ARG A 41 10.05 -5.31 -22.75
N ASP A 42 10.34 -5.22 -21.46
CA ASP A 42 10.48 -6.37 -20.56
C ASP A 42 9.11 -6.95 -20.15
N GLY A 43 8.01 -6.31 -20.53
CA GLY A 43 6.63 -6.74 -20.22
C GLY A 43 6.25 -6.61 -18.74
N VAL A 44 7.07 -5.93 -17.93
CA VAL A 44 6.85 -5.80 -16.48
C VAL A 44 7.15 -4.37 -16.02
N VAL A 45 6.11 -3.67 -15.57
CA VAL A 45 6.22 -2.31 -15.02
C VAL A 45 6.22 -2.36 -13.49
N PRO A 46 7.30 -1.94 -12.81
CA PRO A 46 7.36 -1.91 -11.36
C PRO A 46 6.60 -0.70 -10.80
N PHE A 47 5.78 -0.93 -9.77
CA PHE A 47 5.10 0.10 -9.01
C PHE A 47 5.43 -0.02 -7.52
N ARG A 48 5.47 1.11 -6.81
CA ARG A 48 5.60 1.13 -5.35
C ARG A 48 4.33 1.70 -4.73
N VAL A 49 3.83 1.02 -3.71
CA VAL A 49 2.71 1.46 -2.87
C VAL A 49 3.20 1.53 -1.44
N ASP A 50 3.20 2.74 -0.89
CA ASP A 50 3.54 3.00 0.50
C ASP A 50 2.28 3.45 1.24
N GLY A 51 2.21 3.15 2.54
CA GLY A 51 1.05 3.49 3.36
C GLY A 51 1.33 3.46 4.85
N GLU A 52 0.40 4.04 5.60
CA GLU A 52 0.43 4.07 7.06
C GLU A 52 -0.97 3.79 7.59
N ALA A 53 -1.06 2.98 8.64
CA ALA A 53 -2.29 2.60 9.31
C ALA A 53 -2.13 2.75 10.82
N GLN A 54 -3.16 3.26 11.48
CA GLN A 54 -3.25 3.31 12.94
C GLN A 54 -4.31 2.31 13.40
N THR A 55 -3.92 1.38 14.26
CA THR A 55 -4.82 0.46 14.94
C THR A 55 -4.97 0.90 16.38
N ARG A 56 -6.21 0.99 16.86
CA ARG A 56 -6.51 1.26 18.27
C ARG A 56 -7.21 0.06 18.86
N TRP A 57 -6.73 -0.42 20.00
CA TRP A 57 -7.38 -1.48 20.75
C TRP A 57 -7.37 -1.17 22.25
N LYS A 58 -8.33 -1.75 22.98
CA LYS A 58 -8.38 -1.67 24.44
C LYS A 58 -7.93 -2.99 25.04
N VAL A 59 -6.90 -2.95 25.89
CA VAL A 59 -6.47 -4.10 26.68
C VAL A 59 -7.28 -4.12 27.96
N ALA A 60 -7.93 -5.26 28.24
CA ALA A 60 -8.79 -5.48 29.41
C ALA A 60 -9.86 -4.39 29.64
N GLY A 61 -10.28 -3.68 28.58
CA GLY A 61 -11.26 -2.60 28.66
C GLY A 61 -10.77 -1.27 29.26
N ILE A 62 -9.53 -1.22 29.75
CA ILE A 62 -9.01 -0.09 30.54
C ILE A 62 -7.88 0.64 29.80
N VAL A 63 -6.88 -0.09 29.31
CA VAL A 63 -5.68 0.51 28.70
C VAL A 63 -5.87 0.65 27.19
N GLY A 64 -5.83 1.89 26.69
CA GLY A 64 -5.79 2.15 25.26
C GLY A 64 -4.39 1.89 24.73
N VAL A 65 -4.28 1.08 23.68
CA VAL A 65 -2.99 0.90 22.98
C VAL A 65 -3.19 1.27 21.52
N ASP A 66 -2.32 2.17 21.06
CA ASP A 66 -2.27 2.64 19.69
C ASP A 66 -1.06 1.99 19.01
N GLN A 67 -1.30 1.32 17.88
CA GLN A 67 -0.27 0.72 17.06
C GLN A 67 -0.25 1.41 15.71
N TRP A 68 0.88 2.04 15.39
CA TRP A 68 1.14 2.56 14.06
C TRP A 68 1.84 1.50 13.23
N THR A 69 1.40 1.32 11.99
CA THR A 69 1.94 0.34 11.06
C THR A 69 2.22 1.03 9.74
N ARG A 70 3.48 1.00 9.30
CA ARG A 70 3.88 1.43 7.96
C ARG A 70 3.99 0.22 7.05
N LEU A 71 3.54 0.38 5.82
CA LEU A 71 3.63 -0.63 4.77
C LEU A 71 4.36 -0.05 3.57
N SER A 72 5.17 -0.90 2.93
CA SER A 72 5.81 -0.61 1.64
C SER A 72 5.75 -1.87 0.79
N CYS A 73 5.09 -1.76 -0.36
CA CYS A 73 4.86 -2.85 -1.28
C CYS A 73 5.39 -2.48 -2.66
N GLN A 74 6.26 -3.33 -3.20
CA GLN A 74 6.62 -3.32 -4.60
C GLN A 74 5.70 -4.28 -5.36
N LEU A 75 4.99 -3.73 -6.33
CA LEU A 75 4.08 -4.43 -7.23
C LEU A 75 4.73 -4.54 -8.61
N ARG A 76 4.40 -5.61 -9.33
CA ARG A 76 4.78 -5.79 -10.74
C ARG A 76 3.52 -5.88 -11.57
N PHE A 77 3.39 -4.97 -12.51
CA PHE A 77 2.29 -4.93 -13.47
C PHE A 77 2.74 -5.62 -14.75
N PHE A 78 2.05 -6.67 -15.17
CA PHE A 78 2.36 -7.35 -16.42
C PHE A 78 1.69 -6.64 -17.58
N TRP A 79 2.51 -6.19 -18.52
CA TRP A 79 2.07 -5.57 -19.76
C TRP A 79 2.12 -6.58 -20.91
N PRO A 80 1.09 -6.65 -21.78
CA PRO A 80 -0.13 -5.83 -21.82
C PRO A 80 -1.33 -6.43 -21.07
N ASN A 81 -1.21 -7.64 -20.49
CA ASN A 81 -2.33 -8.41 -19.93
C ASN A 81 -3.05 -7.75 -18.73
N GLY A 82 -2.43 -6.78 -18.08
CA GLY A 82 -3.08 -5.96 -17.05
C GLY A 82 -3.12 -6.59 -15.65
N THR A 83 -2.43 -7.71 -15.44
CA THR A 83 -2.41 -8.40 -14.15
C THR A 83 -1.35 -7.83 -13.22
N VAL A 84 -1.62 -7.87 -11.92
CA VAL A 84 -0.71 -7.38 -10.87
C VAL A 84 -0.40 -8.50 -9.90
N LEU A 85 0.89 -8.72 -9.66
CA LEU A 85 1.34 -9.60 -8.57
C LEU A 85 2.11 -8.78 -7.53
N PRO A 86 1.81 -8.98 -6.22
CA PRO A 86 2.67 -8.45 -5.17
C PRO A 86 4.02 -9.14 -5.27
N PHE A 87 5.08 -8.36 -5.47
CA PHE A 87 6.42 -8.93 -5.58
C PHE A 87 7.13 -8.93 -4.23
N ARG A 88 7.05 -7.81 -3.49
CA ARG A 88 7.68 -7.68 -2.18
C ARG A 88 6.92 -6.69 -1.32
N CYS A 89 6.30 -7.17 -0.25
CA CYS A 89 5.63 -6.34 0.73
C CYS A 89 6.33 -6.46 2.07
N ILE A 90 6.64 -5.32 2.69
CA ILE A 90 7.16 -5.25 4.04
C ILE A 90 6.26 -4.36 4.88
N SER A 91 6.14 -4.72 6.16
CA SER A 91 5.44 -3.93 7.15
C SER A 91 6.29 -3.77 8.40
N LYS A 92 6.25 -2.58 9.00
CA LYS A 92 6.89 -2.29 10.28
C LYS A 92 5.87 -1.64 11.20
N SER A 93 5.75 -2.15 12.42
CA SER A 93 4.87 -1.60 13.43
C SER A 93 5.64 -0.94 14.57
N LYS A 94 5.04 0.09 15.16
CA LYS A 94 5.51 0.76 16.38
C LYS A 94 4.34 0.82 17.35
N LEU A 95 4.49 0.19 18.51
CA LEU A 95 3.52 0.27 19.60
C LEU A 95 3.74 1.54 20.41
N LEU A 96 2.64 2.19 20.81
CA LEU A 96 2.62 3.29 21.78
C LEU A 96 1.59 2.95 22.86
N PHE A 97 1.99 3.11 24.13
CA PHE A 97 1.14 2.94 25.31
C PHE A 97 0.83 4.32 25.90
N PHE A 98 -0.43 4.58 26.26
CA PHE A 98 -0.90 5.83 26.88
C PHE A 98 -1.72 5.53 28.13
#